data_AF-A0AAU0QFF3-F1
#
_entry.id   AF-A0AAU0QFF3-F1
#
_cell.length_a   1.000
_cell.length_b   1.000
_cell.length_c   1.000
_cell.angle_alpha   90.00
_cell.angle_beta   90.00
_cell.angle_gamma   90.00
#
_symmetry.space_group_name_H-M   'P 1'
#
loop_
_entity.id
_entity.type
_entity.pdbx_description
1 polymer ?
#
loop_
_entity_poly.entity_id
_entity_poly.type
_entity_poly.pdbx_seq_one_letter_code
_entity_poly.pdbx_strand_id
1 'polypeptide(L)' 'MVSFPHAISSAWWWPLPEVTALLASAGFRVEHTERRQDSGARPHAALIARRPGSAIHSSENSL' A
#
# COMPACT_ATOMS: atom_id res chain seq x y z
N MET A 1 4.69 38.19 -11.80
CA MET A 1 4.98 36.80 -11.41
C MET A 1 6.30 36.43 -12.08
N VAL A 2 7.38 36.20 -11.32
CA VAL A 2 8.70 35.92 -11.89
C VAL A 2 8.97 34.41 -11.85
N SER A 3 9.49 33.86 -12.95
CA SER A 3 9.89 32.45 -13.03
C SER A 3 11.19 32.24 -12.25
N PHE A 4 11.31 31.11 -11.58
CA PHE A 4 12.55 30.64 -10.95
C PHE A 4 12.88 29.24 -11.49
N PRO A 5 14.16 28.85 -11.52
CA PRO A 5 14.55 27.52 -12.00
C PRO A 5 14.00 26.43 -11.08
N HIS A 6 12.89 25.81 -11.49
CA HIS A 6 12.31 24.65 -10.83
C HIS A 6 12.82 23.37 -11.50
N ALA A 7 13.55 22.53 -10.76
CA ALA A 7 14.02 21.25 -11.26
C ALA A 7 12.84 20.26 -11.35
N ILE A 8 12.46 19.89 -12.56
CA ILE A 8 11.47 18.85 -12.82
C ILE A 8 12.18 17.49 -12.73
N SER A 9 11.76 16.65 -11.78
CA SER A 9 12.21 15.26 -11.68
C SER A 9 11.21 14.32 -12.34
N SER A 10 11.69 13.16 -12.81
CA SER A 10 10.84 12.11 -13.36
C SER A 10 9.85 11.61 -12.31
N ALA A 11 8.57 11.59 -12.70
CA ALA A 11 7.54 10.97 -11.89
C ALA A 11 7.58 9.45 -12.06
N TRP A 12 7.66 8.72 -10.95
CA TRP A 12 7.52 7.26 -10.90
C TRP A 12 6.12 6.89 -10.42
N TRP A 13 5.64 5.72 -10.82
CA TRP A 13 4.39 5.14 -10.33
C TRP A 13 4.64 3.72 -9.82
N TRP A 14 3.87 3.32 -8.81
CA TRP A 14 3.94 2.00 -8.23
C TRP A 14 2.70 1.20 -8.65
N PRO A 15 2.86 0.12 -9.42
CA PRO A 15 1.73 -0.70 -9.83
C PRO A 15 1.08 -1.36 -8.63
N LEU A 16 -0.23 -1.21 -8.47
CA LEU A 16 -0.99 -1.79 -7.35
C LEU A 16 -0.74 -3.32 -7.17
N PRO A 17 -0.63 -4.13 -8.24
CA PRO A 17 -0.28 -5.55 -8.09
C PRO A 17 1.11 -5.77 -7.47
N GLU A 18 2.11 -4.97 -7.86
CA GLU A 18 3.47 -5.07 -7.32
C GLU A 18 3.51 -4.66 -5.86
N VAL A 19 2.83 -3.56 -5.49
CA VAL A 19 2.71 -3.14 -4.09
C VAL A 19 2.04 -4.22 -3.24
N THR A 20 0.99 -4.84 -3.78
CA THR A 20 0.26 -5.91 -3.10
C THR A 20 1.13 -7.15 -2.88
N ALA A 21 1.91 -7.54 -3.89
CA ALA A 21 2.87 -8.65 -3.77
C ALA A 21 3.97 -8.35 -2.74
N LEU A 22 4.50 -7.13 -2.74
CA LEU A 22 5.48 -6.69 -1.74
C LEU A 22 4.91 -6.73 -0.33
N LEU A 23 3.69 -6.23 -0.12
CA LEU A 23 3.02 -6.29 1.18
C LEU A 23 2.81 -7.73 1.65
N ALA A 24 2.39 -8.63 0.76
CA ALA A 24 2.26 -10.05 1.06
C ALA A 24 3.60 -10.67 1.47
N SER A 25 4.67 -10.38 0.72
CA SER A 25 6.03 -10.86 1.06
C SER A 25 6.54 -10.33 2.41
N ALA A 26 6.08 -9.13 2.80
CA ALA A 26 6.38 -8.51 4.08
C ALA A 26 5.47 -8.99 5.24
N GLY A 27 4.61 -9.99 5.01
CA GLY A 27 3.74 -10.57 6.02
C GLY A 27 2.48 -9.75 6.32
N PHE A 28 2.09 -8.84 5.43
CA PHE A 28 0.82 -8.14 5.51
C PHE A 28 -0.23 -8.83 4.64
N ARG A 29 -1.48 -8.78 5.10
CA ARG A 29 -2.65 -9.13 4.30
C ARG A 29 -3.33 -7.86 3.84
N VAL A 30 -3.48 -7.70 2.53
CA VAL A 30 -4.30 -6.61 1.97
C VAL A 30 -5.77 -6.93 2.21
N GLU A 31 -6.49 -6.01 2.83
CA GLU A 31 -7.91 -6.14 3.17
C GLU A 31 -8.80 -5.36 2.22
N HIS A 32 -8.29 -4.26 1.67
CA HIS A 32 -9.04 -3.41 0.75
C HIS A 32 -8.11 -2.73 -0.25
N THR A 33 -8.61 -2.52 -1.46
CA THR A 33 -7.98 -1.70 -2.49
C THR A 33 -9.03 -0.86 -3.19
N GLU A 34 -8.69 0.39 -3.48
CA GLU A 34 -9.51 1.33 -4.20
C GLU A 34 -8.67 2.00 -5.30
N ARG A 35 -9.32 2.37 -6.40
CA ARG A 35 -8.71 3.18 -7.46
C ARG A 35 -9.61 4.36 -7.74
N ARG A 36 -9.03 5.56 -7.81
CA ARG A 36 -9.76 6.77 -8.21
C ARG A 36 -10.26 6.61 -9.66
N GLN A 37 -11.54 6.88 -9.88
CA GLN A 37 -12.20 6.73 -11.19
C GLN A 37 -12.69 8.06 -11.79
N ASP A 38 -12.52 9.18 -11.08
CA ASP A 38 -12.98 10.49 -11.56
C ASP A 38 -12.32 10.87 -12.90
N SER A 39 -13.16 11.24 -13.87
CA SER A 39 -12.68 11.66 -15.19
C SER A 39 -11.77 12.88 -15.08
N GLY A 40 -10.60 12.82 -15.72
CA GLY A 40 -9.59 13.89 -15.70
C GLY A 40 -8.77 13.97 -14.41
N ALA A 41 -9.07 13.17 -13.38
CA ALA A 41 -8.24 13.13 -12.18
C ALA A 41 -6.97 12.31 -12.40
N ARG A 42 -5.90 12.66 -11.68
CA ARG A 42 -4.66 11.87 -11.69
C ARG A 42 -4.95 10.45 -11.18
N PRO A 43 -4.55 9.41 -11.91
CA PRO A 43 -4.68 8.04 -11.45
C PRO A 43 -3.98 7.83 -10.11
N HIS A 44 -4.70 7.28 -9.14
CA HIS A 44 -4.18 6.96 -7.82
C HIS A 44 -4.90 5.73 -7.26
N ALA A 45 -4.18 4.92 -6.49
CA ALA A 45 -4.73 3.79 -5.77
C ALA A 45 -4.61 4.03 -4.26
N ALA A 46 -5.57 3.53 -3.50
CA ALA A 46 -5.49 3.42 -2.04
C ALA A 46 -5.58 1.96 -1.65
N LEU A 47 -4.93 1.56 -0.56
CA LEU A 47 -5.04 0.20 -0.04
C LEU A 47 -4.99 0.23 1.49
N ILE A 48 -5.65 -0.74 2.10
CA ILE A 48 -5.56 -1.03 3.53
C ILE A 48 -4.97 -2.43 3.68
N ALA A 49 -3.89 -2.54 4.45
CA ALA A 49 -3.25 -3.80 4.75
C ALA A 49 -3.02 -3.95 6.24
N ARG A 50 -3.21 -5.16 6.76
CA ARG A 50 -3.05 -5.48 8.18
C ARG A 50 -2.00 -6.57 8.34
N ARG A 51 -1.15 -6.44 9.36
CA ARG A 51 -0.33 -7.55 9.82
C ARG A 51 -1.22 -8.50 10.62
N PRO A 52 -1.33 -9.78 10.24
CA PRO A 52 -2.03 -10.76 11.06
C PRO A 52 -1.51 -10.70 12.51
N GLY A 53 -2.40 -10.70 13.49
CA GLY A 53 -1.98 -10.82 14.89
C GLY A 53 -1.14 -12.08 15.04
N SER A 54 -0.01 -11.97 15.75
CA SER A 54 0.71 -13.16 16.20
C SER A 54 -0.30 -14.06 16.91
N ALA A 55 -0.46 -15.31 16.45
CA ALA A 55 -1.24 -16.28 17.19
C ALA A 55 -0.65 -16.33 18.61
N ILE A 56 -1.44 -15.96 19.62
CA ILE A 56 -1.07 -16.17 21.01
C ILE A 56 -0.95 -17.69 21.16
N HIS A 57 0.25 -18.20 21.44
CA HIS A 57 0.47 -19.62 21.72
C HIS A 57 -0.17 -19.91 23.09
N SER A 58 -1.44 -20.34 23.07
CA SER A 58 -2.12 -20.87 24.26
C SER A 58 -1.56 -22.26 24.54
N SER A 59 -0.49 -22.36 25.32
CA SER A 59 -0.08 -23.64 25.91
C SER A 59 -1.12 -24.00 26.97
N GLU A 60 -2.02 -24.94 26.66
CA GLU A 60 -2.88 -25.57 27.67
C GLU A 60 -2.00 -26.39 28.62
N ASN A 61 -2.05 -26.03 29.90
CA ASN A 61 -1.35 -26.70 30.99
C ASN A 61 -2.17 -27.93 31.41
N SER A 62 -1.81 -29.12 30.93
CA SER A 62 -2.31 -30.39 31.48
C SER A 62 -1.58 -30.73 32.79
N LEU A 63 -2.32 -30.75 33.90
CA LEU A 63 -2.03 -31.52 35.11
C LEU A 63 -3.31 -32.23 35.56
#